data_AF-A0A366E837-F1
#
_entry.id   AF-A0A366E837-F1
#
_cell.length_a   1.000
_cell.length_b   1.000
_cell.length_c   1.000
_cell.angle_alpha   90.00
_cell.angle_beta   90.00
_cell.angle_gamma   90.00
#
_symmetry.space_group_name_H-M   'P 1'
#
loop_
_entity.id
_entity.type
_entity.pdbx_description
1 polymer ?
#
loop_
_entity_poly.entity_id
_entity_poly.type
_entity_poly.pdbx_seq_one_letter_code
_entity_poly.pdbx_strand_id
1 'polypeptide(L)'
;MSSLLPPLHNGHASIYLLNGFLEAVHAYEDWDMTDQEPQVAVYGKTVRISVIFRRLTQCSDKLPEHVLESLKAAIPHIMQHQPIDFPATYADASGLLRQALSNYVRRPVTATIYN
;
A
#
# COMPACT_ATOMS: atom_id res chain seq x y z
N MET A 1 18.50 15.38 5.43
CA MET A 1 17.58 14.24 5.68
C MET A 1 17.63 13.32 4.48
N SER A 2 18.38 12.22 4.57
CA SER A 2 18.49 11.25 3.48
C SER A 2 17.15 10.54 3.32
N SER A 3 16.50 10.71 2.17
CA SER A 3 15.25 10.01 1.88
C SER A 3 15.49 8.50 1.99
N LEU A 4 14.71 7.83 2.84
CA LEU A 4 14.75 6.36 3.00
C LEU A 4 14.40 5.65 1.70
N LEU A 5 13.48 6.22 0.92
CA LEU A 5 13.04 5.70 -0.38
C LEU A 5 13.61 6.50 -1.56
N PRO A 6 13.84 5.87 -2.73
CA PRO A 6 14.16 6.58 -3.96
C PRO A 6 13.12 7.67 -4.28
N PRO A 7 13.54 8.85 -4.77
CA PRO A 7 12.60 9.87 -5.23
C PRO A 7 11.84 9.40 -6.48
N LEU A 8 10.68 10.01 -6.73
CA LEU A 8 10.04 9.90 -8.04
C LEU A 8 10.82 10.77 -9.04
N HIS A 9 10.96 10.29 -10.26
CA HIS A 9 11.59 11.02 -11.35
C HIS A 9 10.50 11.40 -12.37
N ASN A 10 10.13 12.69 -12.42
CA ASN A 10 9.03 13.20 -13.26
C ASN A 10 7.69 12.47 -13.06
N GLY A 11 7.35 12.10 -11.82
CA GLY A 11 6.12 11.35 -11.51
C GLY A 11 6.23 9.84 -11.74
N HIS A 12 7.37 9.35 -12.22
CA HIS A 12 7.63 7.92 -12.42
C HIS A 12 8.39 7.34 -11.24
N ALA A 13 8.01 6.13 -10.85
CA ALA A 13 8.69 5.39 -9.79
C ALA A 13 9.82 4.54 -10.37
N SER A 14 10.94 4.46 -9.63
CA SER A 14 11.98 3.47 -9.94
C SER A 14 11.44 2.06 -9.77
N ILE A 15 11.99 1.08 -10.50
CA ILE A 15 11.61 -0.33 -10.38
C ILE A 15 11.68 -0.87 -8.93
N TYR A 16 12.64 -0.40 -8.13
CA TYR A 16 12.76 -0.79 -6.72
C TYR A 16 11.55 -0.34 -5.89
N LEU A 17 11.01 0.84 -6.21
CA LEU A 17 9.84 1.38 -5.51
C LEU A 17 8.55 0.69 -5.97
N LEU A 18 8.47 0.30 -7.25
CA LEU A 18 7.36 -0.49 -7.78
C LEU A 18 7.34 -1.89 -7.15
N ASN A 19 8.48 -2.59 -7.10
CA ASN A 19 8.58 -3.89 -6.43
C ASN A 19 8.28 -3.76 -4.93
N GLY A 20 8.83 -2.74 -4.27
CA GLY A 20 8.53 -2.46 -2.86
C GLY A 20 7.05 -2.20 -2.59
N PHE A 21 6.31 -1.66 -3.55
CA PHE A 21 4.85 -1.51 -3.45
C PHE A 21 4.14 -2.86 -3.50
N LEU A 22 4.54 -3.78 -4.38
CA LEU A 22 3.94 -5.12 -4.45
C LEU A 22 4.14 -5.89 -3.16
N GLU A 23 5.39 -5.89 -2.67
CA GLU A 23 5.71 -6.50 -1.37
C GLU A 23 4.90 -5.85 -0.24
N ALA A 24 4.70 -4.54 -0.28
CA ALA A 24 3.88 -3.84 0.70
C ALA A 24 2.38 -4.20 0.62
N VAL A 25 1.85 -4.47 -0.59
CA VAL A 25 0.47 -4.94 -0.78
C VAL A 25 0.30 -6.35 -0.23
N HIS A 26 1.19 -7.28 -0.56
CA HIS A 26 1.14 -8.64 -0.01
C HIS A 26 1.32 -8.64 1.51
N ALA A 27 2.28 -7.87 2.03
CA ALA A 27 2.47 -7.75 3.48
C ALA A 27 1.26 -7.11 4.18
N TYR A 28 0.49 -6.25 3.51
CA TYR A 28 -0.76 -5.73 4.05
C TYR A 28 -1.88 -6.79 4.03
N GLU A 29 -1.98 -7.57 2.95
CA GLU A 29 -2.95 -8.66 2.80
C GLU A 29 -2.77 -9.75 3.87
N ASP A 30 -1.52 -10.13 4.14
CA ASP A 30 -1.17 -11.14 5.15
C ASP A 30 -1.19 -10.60 6.59
N TRP A 31 -1.36 -9.29 6.78
CA TRP A 31 -1.28 -8.69 8.11
C TRP A 31 -2.56 -8.93 8.90
N ASP A 32 -2.41 -9.60 10.06
CA ASP A 32 -3.51 -9.87 11.00
C ASP A 32 -4.10 -8.61 11.66
N MET A 33 -3.51 -7.44 11.41
CA MET A 33 -3.91 -6.14 11.95
C MET A 33 -3.95 -6.09 13.49
N THR A 34 -3.36 -7.05 14.19
CA THR A 34 -3.18 -7.03 15.65
C THR A 34 -1.75 -6.73 16.03
N ASP A 35 -0.81 -7.03 15.13
CA ASP A 35 0.62 -6.78 15.30
C ASP A 35 1.07 -5.40 14.80
N GLN A 36 2.36 -5.10 14.99
CA GLN A 36 2.97 -3.86 14.49
C GLN A 36 2.84 -3.74 12.96
N GLU A 37 2.80 -2.50 12.47
CA GLU A 37 2.73 -2.21 11.04
C GLU A 37 3.85 -2.94 10.26
N PRO A 38 3.51 -3.71 9.21
CA PRO A 38 4.49 -4.46 8.43
C PRO A 38 5.57 -3.58 7.83
N GLN A 39 6.75 -4.17 7.69
CA GLN A 39 7.90 -3.55 7.07
C GLN A 39 8.42 -4.44 5.95
N VAL A 40 8.78 -3.83 4.83
CA VAL A 40 9.32 -4.54 3.67
C VAL A 40 10.67 -3.95 3.26
N ALA A 41 11.50 -4.77 2.63
CA ALA A 41 12.81 -4.34 2.15
C ALA A 41 12.67 -3.61 0.81
N VAL A 42 13.07 -2.34 0.76
CA VAL A 42 13.15 -1.54 -0.46
C VAL A 42 14.58 -1.04 -0.61
N TYR A 43 15.25 -1.47 -1.68
CA TYR A 43 16.63 -1.06 -1.98
C TYR A 43 17.59 -1.26 -0.78
N GLY A 44 17.53 -2.45 -0.17
CA GLY A 44 18.36 -2.82 0.99
C GLY A 44 18.01 -2.13 2.30
N LYS A 45 16.88 -1.41 2.36
CA LYS A 45 16.40 -0.73 3.57
C LYS A 45 15.03 -1.28 3.97
N THR A 46 14.86 -1.51 5.27
CA THR A 46 13.57 -1.89 5.83
C THR A 46 12.68 -0.65 5.99
N VAL A 47 11.49 -0.67 5.38
CA VAL A 47 10.58 0.48 5.33
C VAL A 47 9.15 0.03 5.64
N ARG A 48 8.44 0.80 6.47
CA ARG A 48 7.01 0.59 6.77
C ARG A 48 6.14 0.77 5.53
N ILE A 49 5.12 -0.07 5.38
CA ILE A 49 4.22 -0.04 4.21
C ILE A 49 3.51 1.31 4.02
N SER A 50 3.11 2.00 5.09
CA SER A 50 2.50 3.34 5.04
C SER A 50 3.42 4.38 4.39
N VAL A 51 4.73 4.25 4.56
CA VAL A 51 5.72 5.17 4.00
C VAL A 51 5.84 4.94 2.49
N ILE A 52 5.77 3.67 2.05
CA ILE A 52 5.79 3.29 0.64
C ILE A 52 4.54 3.78 -0.07
N PHE A 53 3.35 3.51 0.49
CA PHE A 53 2.10 4.00 -0.08
C PHE A 53 2.08 5.53 -0.14
N ARG A 54 2.52 6.21 0.92
CA ARG A 54 2.65 7.68 0.91
C ARG A 54 3.59 8.18 -0.18
N ARG A 55 4.68 7.46 -0.49
CA ARG A 55 5.61 7.87 -1.54
C ARG A 55 4.97 7.78 -2.93
N LEU A 56 4.11 6.80 -3.16
CA LEU A 56 3.52 6.53 -4.46
C LEU A 56 2.22 7.29 -4.74
N THR A 57 1.68 8.07 -3.79
CA THR A 57 0.49 8.92 -4.04
C THR A 57 0.66 10.00 -5.11
N GLN A 58 1.90 10.23 -5.57
CA GLN A 58 2.22 11.18 -6.65
C GLN A 58 2.71 10.45 -7.92
N CYS A 59 2.65 9.12 -7.94
CA CYS A 59 3.10 8.31 -9.06
C CYS A 59 2.04 8.29 -10.17
N SER A 60 2.38 8.77 -11.35
CA SER A 60 1.49 8.79 -12.51
C SER A 60 1.52 7.50 -13.33
N ASP A 61 2.36 6.53 -12.94
CA ASP A 61 2.45 5.25 -13.63
C ASP A 61 1.12 4.48 -13.52
N LYS A 62 0.72 3.86 -14.63
CA LYS A 62 -0.43 2.96 -14.66
C LYS A 62 -0.15 1.74 -13.81
N LEU A 63 -1.16 1.29 -13.07
CA LEU A 63 -1.09 0.06 -12.31
C LEU A 63 -1.22 -1.13 -13.28
N PRO A 64 -0.29 -2.10 -13.26
CA PRO A 64 -0.45 -3.33 -14.02
C PRO A 64 -1.63 -4.16 -13.51
N GLU A 65 -2.28 -4.91 -14.39
CA GLU A 65 -3.49 -5.70 -14.08
C GLU A 65 -3.28 -6.69 -12.92
N HIS A 66 -2.18 -7.44 -12.92
CA HIS A 66 -1.88 -8.39 -11.84
C HIS A 66 -1.80 -7.72 -10.46
N VAL A 67 -1.32 -6.46 -10.40
CA VAL A 67 -1.24 -5.68 -9.16
C VAL A 67 -2.62 -5.20 -8.73
N LEU A 68 -3.47 -4.84 -9.70
CA LEU A 68 -4.85 -4.47 -9.43
C LEU A 68 -5.62 -5.65 -8.82
N GLU A 69 -5.38 -6.88 -9.29
CA GLU A 69 -6.00 -8.07 -8.70
C GLU A 69 -5.51 -8.33 -7.26
N SER A 70 -4.20 -8.23 -7.00
CA SER A 70 -3.67 -8.30 -5.61
C SER A 70 -4.29 -7.21 -4.72
N LEU A 71 -4.45 -5.99 -5.25
CA LEU A 71 -5.07 -4.89 -4.51
C LEU A 71 -6.54 -5.18 -4.18
N LYS A 72 -7.29 -5.79 -5.11
CA LYS A 72 -8.68 -6.20 -4.89
C LYS A 72 -8.81 -7.27 -3.81
N ALA A 73 -7.87 -8.21 -3.77
CA ALA A 73 -7.80 -9.24 -2.73
C ALA A 73 -7.45 -8.63 -1.36
N ALA A 74 -6.53 -7.67 -1.34
CA ALA A 74 -6.06 -7.01 -0.11
C ALA A 74 -7.12 -6.09 0.54
N ILE A 75 -7.88 -5.31 -0.24
CA ILE A 75 -8.86 -4.34 0.28
C ILE A 75 -10.25 -4.46 -0.37
N PRO A 76 -10.90 -5.64 -0.32
CA PRO A 76 -12.16 -5.89 -1.03
C PRO A 76 -13.28 -4.95 -0.58
N HIS A 77 -13.29 -4.60 0.72
CA HIS A 77 -14.28 -3.71 1.32
C HIS A 77 -14.20 -2.25 0.83
N ILE A 78 -13.04 -1.81 0.33
CA ILE A 78 -12.87 -0.50 -0.31
C ILE A 78 -13.19 -0.60 -1.80
N MET A 79 -12.72 -1.67 -2.45
CA MET A 79 -12.89 -1.88 -3.89
C MET A 79 -14.34 -2.05 -4.34
N GLN A 80 -15.21 -2.62 -3.50
CA GLN A 80 -16.64 -2.73 -3.80
C GLN A 80 -17.34 -1.38 -4.06
N HIS A 81 -16.73 -0.26 -3.63
CA HIS A 81 -17.26 1.08 -3.84
C HIS A 81 -16.64 1.80 -5.05
N GLN A 82 -15.67 1.17 -5.72
CA GLN A 82 -15.02 1.71 -6.90
C GLN A 82 -15.79 1.30 -8.18
N PRO A 83 -15.74 2.10 -9.25
CA PRO A 83 -16.30 1.71 -10.54
C PRO A 83 -15.58 0.47 -11.08
N ILE A 84 -16.30 -0.34 -11.87
CA ILE A 84 -15.76 -1.56 -12.51
C ILE A 84 -14.51 -1.24 -13.36
N ASP A 85 -14.54 -0.13 -14.09
CA ASP A 85 -13.45 0.32 -14.96
C ASP A 85 -12.47 1.27 -14.25
N PHE A 86 -12.26 1.11 -12.94
CA PHE A 86 -11.37 1.96 -12.16
C PHE A 86 -9.97 2.07 -12.83
N PRO A 87 -9.62 3.24 -13.40
CA PRO A 87 -8.38 3.40 -14.13
C PRO A 87 -7.23 3.56 -13.12
N ALA A 88 -6.78 2.44 -12.56
CA ALA A 88 -5.85 2.47 -11.45
C ALA A 88 -4.47 2.95 -11.91
N THR A 89 -4.02 4.08 -11.36
CA THR A 89 -2.59 4.41 -11.27
C THR A 89 -2.03 3.92 -9.93
N TYR A 90 -0.70 3.90 -9.81
CA TYR A 90 -0.06 3.67 -8.51
C TYR A 90 -0.46 4.73 -7.48
N ALA A 91 -0.74 5.98 -7.90
CA ALA A 91 -1.27 7.00 -7.00
C ALA A 91 -2.65 6.65 -6.45
N ASP A 92 -3.56 6.17 -7.30
CA ASP A 92 -4.92 5.81 -6.89
C ASP A 92 -4.89 4.63 -5.92
N ALA A 93 -4.17 3.56 -6.27
CA ALA A 93 -4.00 2.39 -5.41
C ALA A 93 -3.40 2.75 -4.05
N SER A 94 -2.35 3.58 -4.06
CA SER A 94 -1.71 4.09 -2.84
C SER A 94 -2.67 4.93 -2.00
N GLY A 95 -3.53 5.72 -2.62
CA GLY A 95 -4.57 6.49 -1.94
C GLY A 95 -5.53 5.59 -1.17
N LEU A 96 -6.03 4.54 -1.83
CA LEU A 96 -6.97 3.59 -1.25
C LEU A 96 -6.35 2.79 -0.10
N LEU A 97 -5.11 2.32 -0.25
CA LEU A 97 -4.39 1.63 0.83
C LEU A 97 -4.11 2.55 2.03
N ARG A 98 -3.80 3.83 1.78
CA ARG A 98 -3.66 4.80 2.87
C ARG A 98 -4.97 5.06 3.60
N GLN A 99 -6.09 5.10 2.88
CA GLN A 99 -7.41 5.18 3.51
C GLN A 99 -7.65 3.96 4.39
N ALA A 100 -7.33 2.75 3.89
CA ALA A 100 -7.44 1.50 4.64
C ALA A 100 -6.61 1.55 5.95
N LEU A 101 -5.34 1.94 5.86
CA LEU A 101 -4.46 2.12 7.03
C LEU A 101 -4.97 3.20 8.00
N SER A 102 -5.53 4.30 7.50
CA SER A 102 -6.03 5.37 8.37
C SER A 102 -7.28 4.97 9.16
N ASN A 103 -8.13 4.12 8.55
CA ASN A 103 -9.29 3.56 9.23
C ASN A 103 -8.87 2.62 10.35
N TYR A 104 -7.76 1.89 10.16
CA TYR A 104 -7.16 1.05 11.19
C TYR A 104 -6.63 1.87 12.38
N VAL A 105 -5.84 2.92 12.15
CA VAL A 105 -5.32 3.76 13.26
C VAL A 105 -6.45 4.38 14.09
N ARG A 106 -7.61 4.66 13.48
CA ARG A 106 -8.78 5.23 14.16
C ARG A 106 -9.65 4.20 14.87
N ARG A 107 -9.57 2.93 14.45
CA ARG A 107 -10.27 1.79 15.05
C ARG A 107 -9.23 0.69 15.24
N PRO A 108 -8.29 0.83 16.20
CA PRO A 108 -7.54 -0.34 16.61
C PRO A 108 -8.60 -1.33 17.05
N VAL A 109 -8.66 -2.49 16.39
CA VAL A 109 -9.52 -3.57 16.84
C VAL A 109 -9.07 -3.83 18.27
N THR A 110 -9.82 -3.34 19.25
CA THR A 110 -9.71 -3.79 20.62
C THR A 110 -10.05 -5.26 20.54
N ALA A 111 -9.03 -6.08 20.40
CA ALA A 111 -9.08 -7.51 20.60
C ALA A 111 -9.53 -7.69 22.05
N THR A 112 -10.84 -7.65 22.27
CA THR A 112 -11.44 -8.18 23.47
C THR A 112 -11.26 -9.68 23.35
N ILE A 113 -10.15 -10.15 23.91
CA ILE A 113 -9.89 -11.54 24.24
C ILE A 113 -11.08 -11.97 25.11
N TYR A 114 -12.04 -12.68 24.51
CA TYR A 114 -12.96 -13.50 25.27
C TYR A 114 -12.39 -14.91 25.29
N ASN A 115 -11.88 -15.22 26.48
CA ASN A 115 -11.43 -16.53 26.95
C ASN A 115 -12.60 -17.51 27.08
#